data_AF-A0A8B6M752-F1
#
_entry.id   AF-A0A8B6M752-F1
#
_cell.length_a   1.000
_cell.length_b   1.000
_cell.length_c   1.000
_cell.angle_alpha   90.00
_cell.angle_beta   90.00
_cell.angle_gamma   90.00
#
_symmetry.space_group_name_H-M   'P 1'
#
loop_
_entity.id
_entity.type
_entity.pdbx_description
1 polymer ?
#
loop_
_entity_poly.entity_id
_entity_poly.type
_entity_poly.pdbx_seq_one_letter_code
_entity_poly.pdbx_strand_id
1 'polypeptide(L)'
;MVRSMPAHVKFLARHALVGFSIGLLAVVAIVWLDLFNIGSLIAGSSQRWMAYGMLSFVFGLTFGSLQMGFAIMLLPYGDESDAPD
;
A
#
# COMPACT_ATOMS: atom_id res chain seq x y z
N MET A 1 -12.48 -1.98 -22.26
CA MET A 1 -11.69 -0.76 -22.07
C MET A 1 -10.34 -1.08 -21.40
N VAL A 2 -9.55 -1.98 -21.98
CA VAL A 2 -8.19 -2.34 -21.51
C VAL A 2 -7.31 -2.40 -22.76
N ARG A 3 -6.92 -1.23 -23.26
CA ARG A 3 -6.05 -1.10 -24.43
C ARG A 3 -4.66 -0.79 -23.88
N SER A 4 -3.83 -1.83 -23.75
CA SER A 4 -2.39 -1.79 -23.46
C SER A 4 -1.94 -0.86 -22.32
N MET A 5 -2.10 -1.29 -21.06
CA MET A 5 -1.50 -0.58 -19.92
C MET A 5 0.03 -0.49 -20.08
N PRO A 6 0.63 0.71 -20.02
CA PRO A 6 2.07 0.92 -20.10
C PRO A 6 2.81 0.12 -19.01
N ALA A 7 4.04 -0.33 -19.32
CA ALA A 7 4.82 -1.18 -18.43
C ALA A 7 5.02 -0.55 -17.03
N HIS A 8 5.28 0.76 -16.96
CA HIS A 8 5.45 1.50 -15.70
C HIS A 8 4.19 1.50 -14.84
N VAL A 9 3.00 1.60 -15.44
CA VAL A 9 1.73 1.57 -14.71
C VAL A 9 1.50 0.18 -14.11
N LYS A 10 1.81 -0.88 -14.85
CA LYS A 10 1.73 -2.26 -14.34
C LYS A 10 2.74 -2.51 -13.21
N PHE A 11 3.97 -2.02 -13.37
CA PHE A 11 5.01 -2.08 -12.35
C PHE A 11 4.52 -1.40 -11.06
N LEU A 12 4.07 -0.17 -11.17
CA LEU A 12 3.62 0.61 -10.02
C LEU A 12 2.38 0.00 -9.37
N ALA A 13 1.40 -0.46 -10.16
CA ALA A 13 0.20 -1.12 -9.65
C ALA A 13 0.52 -2.41 -8.88
N ARG A 14 1.51 -3.20 -9.33
CA ARG A 14 1.97 -4.39 -8.60
C ARG A 14 2.56 -4.01 -7.24
N HIS A 15 3.41 -2.99 -7.19
CA HIS A 15 3.97 -2.50 -5.93
C HIS A 15 2.92 -1.86 -5.02
N ALA A 16 1.94 -1.15 -5.58
CA ALA A 16 0.80 -0.62 -4.85
C ALA A 16 0.01 -1.74 -4.16
N LEU A 17 -0.29 -2.84 -4.87
CA LEU A 17 -0.99 -3.99 -4.32
C LEU A 17 -0.19 -4.70 -3.21
N VAL A 18 1.13 -4.82 -3.38
CA VAL A 18 2.01 -5.37 -2.33
C VAL A 18 1.96 -4.48 -1.09
N GLY A 19 2.15 -3.17 -1.24
CA GLY A 19 2.08 -2.22 -0.13
C GLY A 19 0.71 -2.21 0.55
N PHE A 20 -0.37 -2.21 -0.23
CA PHE A 20 -1.74 -2.27 0.29
C PHE A 20 -1.96 -3.53 1.14
N SER A 21 -1.49 -4.68 0.67
CA SER A 21 -1.58 -5.95 1.40
C SER A 21 -0.81 -5.90 2.72
N ILE A 22 0.37 -5.28 2.74
CA ILE A 22 1.13 -5.03 3.98
C ILE A 22 0.34 -4.10 4.91
N GLY A 23 -0.30 -3.06 4.39
CA GLY A 23 -1.16 -2.17 5.16
C GLY A 23 -2.35 -2.89 5.81
N LEU A 24 -2.97 -3.84 5.09
CA LEU A 24 -4.03 -4.69 5.67
C LEU A 24 -3.50 -5.55 6.83
N LEU A 25 -2.33 -6.16 6.67
CA LEU A 25 -1.70 -6.94 7.74
C LEU A 25 -1.37 -6.06 8.95
N ALA A 26 -0.92 -4.82 8.73
CA ALA A 26 -0.69 -3.86 9.80
C ALA A 26 -1.98 -3.53 10.57
N VAL A 27 -3.11 -3.34 9.86
CA VAL A 27 -4.40 -3.11 10.51
C VAL A 27 -4.87 -4.32 11.30
N VAL A 28 -4.71 -5.54 10.77
CA VAL A 28 -4.99 -6.76 11.52
C VAL A 28 -4.15 -6.81 12.80
N ALA A 29 -2.86 -6.47 12.73
CA ALA A 29 -2.00 -6.43 13.91
C ALA A 29 -2.44 -5.37 14.93
N ILE A 30 -2.77 -4.15 14.48
CA ILE A 30 -3.26 -3.06 15.35
C ILE A 30 -4.54 -3.48 16.09
N VAL A 31 -5.49 -4.07 15.38
CA VAL A 31 -6.78 -4.48 15.96
C VAL A 31 -6.59 -5.66 16.90
N TRP A 32 -5.81 -6.67 16.49
CA TRP A 32 -5.65 -7.91 17.26
C TRP A 32 -4.84 -7.70 18.53
N LEU A 33 -3.84 -6.82 18.49
CA LEU A 33 -3.07 -6.41 19.68
C LEU A 33 -3.78 -5.32 20.50
N ASP A 34 -4.96 -4.88 20.06
CA ASP A 34 -5.73 -3.78 20.64
C ASP A 34 -4.89 -2.52 20.90
N LEU A 35 -4.06 -2.16 19.92
CA LEU A 35 -3.13 -1.07 20.06
C LEU A 35 -3.91 0.25 20.24
N PHE A 36 -3.59 0.99 21.30
CA PHE A 36 -4.33 2.18 21.71
C PHE A 36 -5.84 1.95 21.90
N ASN A 37 -6.25 0.74 22.28
CA ASN A 37 -7.66 0.37 22.52
C ASN A 37 -8.53 0.42 21.24
N ILE A 38 -7.92 0.45 20.05
CA ILE A 38 -8.62 0.58 18.76
C ILE A 38 -9.52 -0.63 18.47
N GLY A 39 -9.05 -1.85 18.76
CA GLY A 39 -9.82 -3.07 18.52
C GLY A 39 -11.08 -3.10 19.38
N SER A 40 -10.94 -2.78 20.65
CA SER A 40 -12.06 -2.65 21.60
C SER A 40 -13.01 -1.51 21.23
N LEU A 41 -12.48 -0.35 20.79
CA LEU A 41 -13.28 0.76 20.27
C LEU A 41 -14.13 0.35 19.07
N ILE A 42 -13.54 -0.37 18.12
CA ILE A 42 -14.26 -0.87 16.95
C ILE A 42 -15.30 -1.91 17.37
N ALA A 43 -14.97 -2.82 18.30
CA ALA A 43 -15.87 -3.86 18.78
C ALA A 43 -17.13 -3.30 19.46
N GLY A 44 -16.99 -2.20 20.22
CA GLY A 44 -18.09 -1.50 20.88
C GLY A 44 -18.95 -0.62 19.97
N SER A 45 -18.50 -0.33 18.74
CA SER A 45 -19.23 0.53 17.81
C SER A 45 -20.44 -0.17 17.17
N SER A 46 -21.49 0.61 16.87
CA SER A 46 -22.60 0.14 16.01
C SER A 46 -22.20 -0.01 14.55
N GLN A 47 -21.10 0.63 14.13
CA GLN A 47 -20.63 0.73 12.74
C GLN A 47 -19.28 0.05 12.53
N ARG A 48 -19.09 -1.13 13.13
CA ARG A 48 -17.79 -1.84 13.16
C ARG A 48 -17.20 -2.06 11.77
N TRP A 49 -18.02 -2.50 10.83
CA TRP A 49 -17.59 -2.76 9.46
C TRP A 49 -17.11 -1.50 8.74
N MET A 50 -17.75 -0.36 8.98
CA MET A 50 -17.31 0.92 8.43
C MET A 50 -15.96 1.32 9.03
N ALA A 51 -15.80 1.19 10.36
CA ALA A 51 -14.54 1.52 11.02
C ALA A 51 -13.39 0.64 10.52
N TYR A 52 -13.60 -0.68 10.40
CA TYR A 52 -12.63 -1.59 9.80
C TYR A 52 -12.30 -1.22 8.36
N GLY A 53 -13.32 -0.93 7.55
CA GLY A 53 -13.15 -0.56 6.15
C GLY A 53 -12.34 0.73 5.98
N MET A 54 -12.66 1.77 6.73
CA MET A 54 -11.95 3.05 6.70
C MET A 54 -10.50 2.90 7.18
N LEU A 55 -10.28 2.21 8.30
CA LEU A 55 -8.94 1.99 8.84
C LEU A 55 -8.06 1.21 7.85
N SER A 56 -8.60 0.10 7.32
CA SER A 56 -7.94 -0.74 6.32
C SER A 56 -7.63 0.02 5.04
N PHE A 57 -8.58 0.85 4.58
CA PHE A 57 -8.42 1.63 3.36
C PHE A 57 -7.32 2.69 3.50
N VAL A 58 -7.35 3.49 4.57
CA VAL A 58 -6.36 4.55 4.78
C VAL A 58 -4.97 3.95 4.96
N PHE A 59 -4.81 2.93 5.82
CA PHE A 59 -3.52 2.24 5.98
C PHE A 59 -3.06 1.57 4.68
N GLY A 60 -3.97 0.90 3.97
CA GLY A 60 -3.67 0.29 2.69
C GLY A 60 -3.17 1.31 1.66
N LEU A 61 -3.79 2.49 1.57
CA LEU A 61 -3.32 3.58 0.71
C LEU A 61 -1.95 4.12 1.15
N THR A 62 -1.73 4.31 2.45
CA THR A 62 -0.44 4.79 2.98
C THR A 62 0.69 3.82 2.66
N PHE A 63 0.55 2.53 2.96
CA PHE A 63 1.57 1.53 2.66
C PHE A 63 1.69 1.24 1.16
N GLY A 64 0.59 1.28 0.40
CA GLY A 64 0.61 1.23 -1.06
C GLY A 64 1.46 2.34 -1.65
N SER A 65 1.28 3.57 -1.18
CA SER A 65 2.07 4.74 -1.57
C SER A 65 3.56 4.60 -1.21
N LEU A 66 3.86 4.18 0.02
CA LEU A 66 5.22 3.92 0.47
C LEU A 66 5.92 2.88 -0.44
N GLN A 67 5.28 1.74 -0.69
CA GLN A 67 5.86 0.68 -1.51
C GLN A 67 6.07 1.10 -2.96
N MET A 68 5.16 1.90 -3.51
CA MET A 68 5.33 2.53 -4.83
C MET A 68 6.54 3.49 -4.85
N GLY A 69 6.69 4.33 -3.83
CA GLY A 69 7.83 5.24 -3.68
C GLY A 69 9.16 4.50 -3.62
N PHE A 70 9.26 3.46 -2.78
CA PHE A 70 10.43 2.58 -2.74
C PHE A 70 10.73 1.96 -4.10
N ALA A 71 9.72 1.44 -4.79
CA ALA A 71 9.89 0.81 -6.09
C ALA A 71 10.55 1.74 -7.12
N ILE A 72 10.17 3.03 -7.12
CA ILE A 72 10.76 4.03 -8.00
C ILE A 72 12.17 4.41 -7.55
N MET A 73 12.40 4.64 -6.26
CA MET A 73 13.71 5.04 -5.73
C MET A 73 14.79 3.97 -5.88
N LEU A 74 14.40 2.70 -5.98
CA LEU A 74 15.31 1.57 -6.18
C LEU A 74 15.51 1.19 -7.65
N LEU A 75 14.90 1.91 -8.61
CA LEU A 75 15.21 1.67 -10.02
C LEU A 75 16.67 2.05 -10.31
N PRO A 76 17.43 1.22 -11.03
CA PRO A 76 18.78 1.58 -11.46
C PRO A 76 18.70 2.76 -12.43
N TYR A 77 19.59 3.75 -12.27
CA TYR A 77 19.88 4.69 -13.34
C TYR A 77 20.53 3.90 -14.49
N GLY A 78 20.06 4.11 -15.72
CA GLY A 78 20.56 3.37 -16.89
C GLY A 78 22.08 3.51 -17.04
N ASP A 79 22.75 2.44 -17.46
CA ASP A 79 24.19 2.42 -17.68
C ASP A 79 24.60 3.59 -18.60
N GLU A 80 25.59 4.36 -18.14
CA GLU A 80 26.18 5.50 -18.83
C GLU A 80 27.10 5.02 -19.97
N SER A 81 26.56 4.23 -20.91
CA SER A 81 27.28 3.73 -22.09
C SER A 81 26.91 4.45 -23.39
N ASP A 82 26.13 5.54 -23.32
CA ASP A 82 25.77 6.43 -24.44
C ASP A 82 26.58 7.76 -24.42
N ALA A 83 27.80 7.76 -23.85
CA ALA A 83 28.72 8.87 -24.04
C ALA A 83 29.24 8.83 -25.49
N PRO A 84 29.04 9.88 -26.33
CA PRO A 84 29.64 9.92 -27.64
C PRO A 84 31.16 10.04 -27.49
N ASP A 85 31.88 9.16 -28.18
CA ASP A 85 33.33 9.11 -28.34
C ASP A 85 33.92 10.32 -29.09
#